data_AF-A0A1W1HU00-F1
#
_entry.id   AF-A0A1W1HU00-F1
#
_cell.length_a   1.000
_cell.length_b   1.000
_cell.length_c   1.000
_cell.angle_alpha   90.00
_cell.angle_beta   90.00
_cell.angle_gamma   90.00
#
_symmetry.space_group_name_H-M   'P 1'
#
loop_
_entity.id
_entity.type
_entity.pdbx_description
1 polymer ?
#
loop_
_entity_poly.entity_id
_entity_poly.type
_entity_poly.pdbx_seq_one_letter_code
_entity_poly.pdbx_strand_id
1 'polypeptide(L)'
;MTIRKHKLELTWIGKENRPKLEPRILLEDREKSYHASHRVTEHDLFDSRLIFGDNLLALKALEQEFTGKIKCIYIDPPFNTGQAMEHYDDGLEHSIWLSLIRDRIELLYRLLTDDGTIVVHIDDNELGYLLVLMDEVFQRSNRISVITFKQGAPTGHKAINPGCVSTTNFLIVYSKQKALWRPNRVFVGRERDKRYNQFLLNPDEAFERWKFVTLTRGFAQSRGITEKEARSSLKARPDLLEEFVVEFANNVIRFAQPDYDAVSSAARELIDESSANPENIFKLPREEHSDMYFVGGERILFYRDKLKSIDGKLVAGEPLTTLWDDLLSNNLHNEGGVAFPKGKKPESLLKRILDLTTRPGDWVLDSFGGSGTTGAVAHKLGRRWIMIELREHCDTHILPRMRSVIDGTDTSGITKAVGWKGGGGFRYYHLAPSLLEKDKWGNWVVNKAYNPAMLAQAVCKLEGFTYEPSDSVYWQQGHSTERDFIYVTTQNLSHDQLQALSDEVGEERSLLVLCPAFRGKPDKYPNLTVKKIPKTVLSRCEWGHDDYSLKIENLPKAPIPSGQMELLGEEAKS
;
A
#
# COMPACT_ATOMS: atom_id res chain seq x y z
N MET A 1 33.09 23.94 9.71
CA MET A 1 32.76 22.71 10.46
C MET A 1 31.26 22.52 10.41
N THR A 2 30.78 21.63 9.54
CA THR A 2 29.36 21.26 9.50
C THR A 2 29.08 20.49 10.78
N ILE A 3 28.18 21.01 11.63
CA ILE A 3 27.74 20.31 12.83
C ILE A 3 27.14 18.98 12.36
N ARG A 4 27.89 17.88 12.49
CA ARG A 4 27.34 16.52 12.38
C ARG A 4 26.34 16.41 13.53
N LYS A 5 25.07 16.67 13.25
CA LYS A 5 24.00 16.32 14.19
C LYS A 5 24.14 14.82 14.42
N HIS A 6 24.52 14.42 15.63
CA HIS A 6 24.57 13.01 16.03
C HIS A 6 23.15 12.45 15.86
N LYS A 7 22.90 11.78 14.73
CA LYS A 7 21.67 11.03 14.49
C LYS A 7 21.97 9.59 14.85
N LEU A 8 21.05 8.95 15.56
CA LEU A 8 21.08 7.50 15.75
C LEU A 8 20.99 6.83 14.38
N GLU A 9 21.89 5.91 14.08
CA GLU A 9 21.98 5.23 12.80
C GLU A 9 22.16 3.72 13.03
N LEU A 10 21.37 2.90 12.32
CA LEU A 10 21.60 1.45 12.25
C LEU A 10 22.65 1.17 11.18
N THR A 11 23.72 0.47 11.51
CA THR A 11 24.78 0.08 10.57
C THR A 11 24.79 -1.43 10.37
N TRP A 12 25.04 -1.88 9.14
CA TRP A 12 25.25 -3.30 8.82
C TRP A 12 26.25 -3.46 7.68
N ILE A 13 26.77 -4.68 7.50
CA ILE A 13 27.74 -4.97 6.43
C ILE A 13 27.09 -4.72 5.07
N GLY A 14 27.73 -3.90 4.23
CA GLY A 14 27.21 -3.56 2.90
C GLY A 14 26.17 -2.44 2.88
N LYS A 15 25.87 -1.77 4.01
CA LYS A 15 24.95 -0.62 4.04
C LYS A 15 25.33 0.49 3.03
N GLU A 16 26.62 0.74 2.84
CA GLU A 16 27.12 1.77 1.91
C GLU A 16 27.14 1.32 0.44
N ASN A 17 26.98 0.02 0.18
CA ASN A 17 26.96 -0.52 -1.17
C ASN A 17 25.57 -0.30 -1.78
N ARG A 18 25.48 0.72 -2.63
CA ARG A 18 24.26 1.09 -3.33
C ARG A 18 24.35 0.67 -4.80
N PRO A 19 23.45 -0.21 -5.29
CA PRO A 19 23.46 -0.60 -6.69
C PRO A 19 23.11 0.59 -7.59
N LYS A 20 23.82 0.74 -8.70
CA LYS A 20 23.46 1.72 -9.73
C LYS A 20 22.46 1.11 -10.69
N LEU A 21 21.18 1.20 -10.35
CA LEU A 21 20.10 0.56 -11.10
C LEU A 21 19.89 1.17 -12.49
N GLU A 22 19.75 0.30 -13.50
CA GLU A 22 19.33 0.70 -14.85
C GLU A 22 17.83 1.07 -14.86
N PRO A 23 17.44 2.27 -15.35
CA PRO A 23 16.04 2.66 -15.48
C PRO A 23 15.41 1.99 -16.71
N ARG A 24 15.04 0.71 -16.58
CA ARG A 24 14.43 -0.07 -17.67
C ARG A 24 13.17 0.59 -18.24
N ILE A 25 12.92 0.36 -19.52
CA ILE A 25 11.63 0.68 -20.14
C ILE A 25 10.63 -0.45 -19.86
N LEU A 26 9.35 -0.11 -19.79
CA LEU A 26 8.26 -1.07 -19.60
C LEU A 26 7.67 -1.39 -20.98
N LEU A 27 7.63 -2.68 -21.33
CA LEU A 27 7.09 -3.17 -22.60
C LEU A 27 5.72 -3.79 -22.36
N GLU A 28 4.69 -3.26 -23.01
CA GLU A 28 3.32 -3.77 -22.86
C GLU A 28 3.16 -5.11 -23.60
N ASP A 29 2.67 -6.12 -22.90
CA ASP A 29 2.15 -7.34 -23.50
C ASP A 29 0.64 -7.16 -23.73
N ARG A 30 0.27 -6.94 -25.00
CA ARG A 30 -1.12 -6.70 -25.40
C ARG A 30 -1.99 -7.96 -25.31
N GLU A 31 -1.40 -9.15 -25.37
CA GLU A 31 -2.14 -10.41 -25.28
C GLU A 31 -2.51 -10.74 -23.82
N LYS A 32 -1.66 -10.30 -22.88
CA LYS A 32 -1.91 -10.45 -21.43
C LYS A 32 -2.66 -9.28 -20.80
N SER A 33 -2.57 -8.09 -21.40
CA SER A 33 -3.41 -6.95 -21.03
C SER A 33 -4.89 -7.32 -21.15
N TYR A 34 -5.72 -6.85 -20.21
CA TYR A 34 -7.11 -7.30 -20.12
C TYR A 34 -8.05 -6.18 -19.70
N HIS A 35 -9.23 -6.15 -20.30
CA HIS A 35 -10.29 -5.22 -19.96
C HIS A 35 -11.66 -5.85 -20.17
N ALA A 36 -12.67 -5.33 -19.48
CA ALA A 36 -14.04 -5.75 -19.66
C ALA A 36 -14.51 -5.53 -21.12
N SER A 37 -15.38 -6.41 -21.62
CA SER A 37 -15.90 -6.37 -23.00
C SER A 37 -16.77 -5.15 -23.28
N HIS A 38 -17.38 -4.60 -22.23
CA HIS A 38 -18.14 -3.36 -22.25
C HIS A 38 -17.87 -2.61 -20.94
N ARG A 39 -18.10 -1.30 -20.98
CA ARG A 39 -18.03 -0.47 -19.78
C ARG A 39 -19.20 -0.85 -18.86
N VAL A 40 -18.89 -1.31 -17.65
CA VAL A 40 -19.89 -1.71 -16.65
C VAL A 40 -20.37 -0.48 -15.87
N THR A 41 -19.46 0.46 -15.60
CA THR A 41 -19.77 1.73 -14.94
C THR A 41 -19.08 2.92 -15.61
N GLU A 42 -19.61 4.14 -15.42
CA GLU A 42 -18.94 5.37 -15.89
C GLU A 42 -17.58 5.61 -15.24
N HIS A 43 -17.32 4.97 -14.08
CA HIS A 43 -16.10 5.10 -13.30
C HIS A 43 -15.06 3.99 -13.58
N ASP A 44 -15.28 3.15 -14.59
CA ASP A 44 -14.34 2.09 -14.97
C ASP A 44 -12.95 2.66 -15.30
N LEU A 45 -11.92 2.07 -14.69
CA LEU A 45 -10.50 2.44 -14.82
C LEU A 45 -9.76 1.40 -15.66
N PHE A 46 -8.90 1.84 -16.59
CA PHE A 46 -8.21 0.97 -17.57
C PHE A 46 -6.68 1.13 -17.57
N ASP A 47 -6.17 1.97 -16.69
CA ASP A 47 -4.76 2.37 -16.62
C ASP A 47 -3.97 1.67 -15.51
N SER A 48 -4.60 0.73 -14.79
CA SER A 48 -3.90 -0.11 -13.81
C SER A 48 -2.83 -0.98 -14.48
N ARG A 49 -1.77 -1.32 -13.74
CA ARG A 49 -0.57 -1.97 -14.29
C ARG A 49 -0.20 -3.21 -13.52
N LEU A 50 -0.04 -4.31 -14.24
CA LEU A 50 0.62 -5.52 -13.74
C LEU A 50 2.00 -5.60 -14.39
N ILE A 51 3.06 -5.61 -13.59
CA ILE A 51 4.44 -5.61 -14.09
C ILE A 51 5.11 -6.92 -13.67
N PHE A 52 5.52 -7.69 -14.68
CA PHE A 52 6.39 -8.85 -14.51
C PHE A 52 7.85 -8.43 -14.52
N GLY A 53 8.56 -8.70 -13.44
CA GLY A 53 10.00 -8.46 -13.34
C GLY A 53 10.48 -8.28 -11.91
N ASP A 54 11.79 -8.10 -11.76
CA ASP A 54 12.38 -7.76 -10.46
C ASP A 54 11.80 -6.43 -9.96
N ASN A 55 11.33 -6.44 -8.72
CA ASN A 55 10.64 -5.29 -8.16
C ASN A 55 11.54 -4.08 -7.94
N LEU A 56 12.86 -4.25 -7.71
CA LEU A 56 13.77 -3.12 -7.57
C LEU A 56 13.95 -2.40 -8.90
N LEU A 57 14.15 -3.14 -10.00
CA LEU A 57 14.23 -2.59 -11.35
C LEU A 57 12.90 -2.00 -11.82
N ALA A 58 11.78 -2.64 -11.52
CA ALA A 58 10.46 -2.11 -11.87
C ALA A 58 10.13 -0.82 -11.11
N LEU A 59 10.44 -0.74 -9.81
CA LEU A 59 10.31 0.51 -9.05
C LEU A 59 11.18 1.63 -9.65
N LYS A 60 12.41 1.30 -10.05
CA LYS A 60 13.30 2.25 -10.75
C LYS A 60 12.70 2.71 -12.09
N ALA A 61 12.13 1.80 -12.86
CA ALA A 61 11.47 2.09 -14.13
C ALA A 61 10.26 3.03 -13.98
N LEU A 62 9.56 2.96 -12.84
CA LEU A 62 8.39 3.77 -12.52
C LEU A 62 8.72 5.21 -12.09
N GLU A 63 9.93 5.50 -11.62
CA GLU A 63 10.27 6.83 -11.06
C GLU A 63 9.93 7.98 -12.02
N GLN A 64 10.22 7.83 -13.32
CA GLN A 64 9.98 8.89 -14.30
C GLN A 64 8.51 9.31 -14.38
N GLU A 65 7.59 8.35 -14.27
CA GLU A 65 6.17 8.60 -14.44
C GLU A 65 5.44 8.78 -13.11
N PHE A 66 5.86 8.09 -12.04
CA PHE A 66 5.09 7.97 -10.79
C PHE A 66 5.73 8.64 -9.57
N THR A 67 6.85 9.33 -9.73
CA THR A 67 7.41 10.16 -8.63
C THR A 67 6.34 11.11 -8.10
N GLY A 68 6.07 11.05 -6.80
CA GLY A 68 5.07 11.90 -6.15
C GLY A 68 3.60 11.59 -6.47
N LYS A 69 3.27 10.44 -7.10
CA LYS A 69 1.90 10.16 -7.58
C LYS A 69 1.17 9.04 -6.84
N ILE A 70 1.87 8.19 -6.09
CA ILE A 70 1.25 7.05 -5.40
C ILE A 70 0.64 7.50 -4.07
N LYS A 71 -0.63 7.18 -3.83
CA LYS A 71 -1.34 7.56 -2.61
C LYS A 71 -1.10 6.58 -1.46
N CYS A 72 -1.22 5.30 -1.76
CA CYS A 72 -1.00 4.24 -0.79
C CYS A 72 -0.06 3.18 -1.34
N ILE A 73 0.91 2.78 -0.54
CA ILE A 73 1.77 1.63 -0.81
C ILE A 73 1.48 0.59 0.26
N TYR A 74 1.15 -0.63 -0.16
CA TYR A 74 1.12 -1.79 0.73
C TYR A 74 2.19 -2.76 0.26
N ILE A 75 3.04 -3.23 1.17
CA ILE A 75 4.01 -4.28 0.86
C ILE A 75 4.01 -5.35 1.94
N ASP A 76 4.20 -6.59 1.50
CA ASP A 76 4.30 -7.80 2.31
C ASP A 76 5.62 -8.49 1.96
N PRO A 77 6.78 -7.92 2.38
CA PRO A 77 8.09 -8.50 2.11
C PRO A 77 8.26 -9.87 2.77
N PRO A 78 9.26 -10.68 2.37
CA PRO A 78 9.59 -11.92 3.08
C PRO A 78 9.91 -11.63 4.55
N PHE A 79 9.37 -12.44 5.46
CA PHE A 79 9.46 -12.20 6.91
C PHE A 79 10.79 -12.69 7.52
N ASN A 80 11.57 -13.47 6.78
CA ASN A 80 12.84 -14.04 7.20
C ASN A 80 12.70 -15.04 8.35
N THR A 81 11.69 -15.92 8.28
CA THR A 81 11.31 -16.82 9.39
C THR A 81 12.18 -18.08 9.54
N GLY A 82 13.12 -18.30 8.62
CA GLY A 82 13.94 -19.50 8.47
C GLY A 82 13.18 -20.72 7.92
N GLN A 83 11.93 -20.55 7.45
CA GLN A 83 11.12 -21.67 6.96
C GLN A 83 11.42 -21.99 5.50
N ALA A 84 11.34 -23.28 5.14
CA ALA A 84 11.38 -23.69 3.74
C ALA A 84 10.12 -23.18 3.02
N MET A 85 10.28 -22.12 2.24
CA MET A 85 9.31 -21.62 1.26
C MET A 85 9.77 -22.05 -0.13
N GLU A 86 8.86 -22.48 -0.98
CA GLU A 86 9.19 -22.98 -2.32
C GLU A 86 9.70 -21.88 -3.28
N HIS A 87 9.48 -20.60 -2.95
CA HIS A 87 9.54 -19.53 -3.95
C HIS A 87 10.46 -18.35 -3.61
N TYR A 88 10.98 -18.26 -2.39
CA TYR A 88 12.00 -17.29 -1.97
C TYR A 88 12.79 -17.82 -0.77
N ASP A 89 14.01 -17.32 -0.58
CA ASP A 89 14.83 -17.63 0.59
C ASP A 89 14.31 -16.85 1.80
N ASP A 90 13.76 -17.57 2.77
CA ASP A 90 13.18 -17.03 4.00
C ASP A 90 14.16 -17.17 5.19
N GLY A 91 15.46 -17.42 4.95
CA GLY A 91 16.47 -17.61 6.00
C GLY A 91 17.77 -16.82 5.76
N LEU A 92 17.64 -15.57 5.32
CA LEU A 92 18.75 -14.67 5.06
C LEU A 92 19.40 -14.17 6.34
N GLU A 93 20.69 -13.85 6.22
CA GLU A 93 21.34 -13.02 7.22
C GLU A 93 20.76 -11.58 7.20
N HIS A 94 20.54 -11.00 8.38
CA HIS A 94 19.83 -9.73 8.56
C HIS A 94 20.40 -8.57 7.73
N SER A 95 21.73 -8.49 7.54
CA SER A 95 22.36 -7.43 6.73
C SER A 95 22.00 -7.52 5.24
N ILE A 96 21.79 -8.73 4.73
CA ILE A 96 21.35 -8.97 3.35
C ILE A 96 19.88 -8.56 3.22
N TRP A 97 19.03 -8.99 4.14
CA TRP A 97 17.61 -8.61 4.18
C TRP A 97 17.44 -7.08 4.27
N LEU A 98 18.21 -6.43 5.15
CA LEU A 98 18.19 -4.97 5.30
C LEU A 98 18.62 -4.24 4.04
N SER A 99 19.67 -4.70 3.36
CA SER A 99 20.12 -4.10 2.10
C SER A 99 19.05 -4.19 1.02
N LEU A 100 18.41 -5.37 0.91
CA LEU A 100 17.32 -5.62 -0.05
C LEU A 100 16.14 -4.68 0.17
N ILE A 101 15.71 -4.55 1.42
CA ILE A 101 14.52 -3.80 1.80
C ILE A 101 14.79 -2.29 1.79
N ARG A 102 15.99 -1.84 2.20
CA ARG A 102 16.41 -0.42 2.13
C ARG A 102 16.23 0.15 0.73
N ASP A 103 16.81 -0.49 -0.29
CA ASP A 103 16.81 0.06 -1.66
C ASP A 103 15.39 0.19 -2.23
N ARG A 104 14.51 -0.74 -1.88
CA ARG A 104 13.10 -0.70 -2.27
C ARG A 104 12.35 0.41 -1.55
N ILE A 105 12.52 0.52 -0.22
CA ILE A 105 11.87 1.56 0.59
C ILE A 105 12.27 2.96 0.10
N GLU A 106 13.54 3.18 -0.25
CA GLU A 106 14.00 4.47 -0.78
C GLU A 106 13.30 4.86 -2.09
N LEU A 107 13.09 3.90 -3.01
CA LEU A 107 12.33 4.14 -4.24
C LEU A 107 10.84 4.37 -3.94
N LEU A 108 10.23 3.53 -3.10
CA LEU A 108 8.83 3.67 -2.68
C LEU A 108 8.56 5.05 -2.05
N TYR A 109 9.48 5.56 -1.23
CA TYR A 109 9.42 6.91 -0.66
C TYR A 109 9.33 8.02 -1.73
N ARG A 110 10.08 7.89 -2.83
CA ARG A 110 10.06 8.86 -3.95
C ARG A 110 8.74 8.81 -4.72
N LEU A 111 8.17 7.61 -4.89
CA LEU A 111 6.90 7.40 -5.60
C LEU A 111 5.68 7.94 -4.83
N LEU A 112 5.74 8.00 -3.50
CA LEU A 112 4.64 8.52 -2.68
C LEU A 112 4.37 10.01 -2.92
N THR A 113 3.09 10.36 -2.98
CA THR A 113 2.55 11.72 -2.75
C THR A 113 2.96 12.22 -1.37
N ASP A 114 3.05 13.53 -1.18
CA ASP A 114 3.46 14.13 0.10
C ASP A 114 2.51 13.79 1.26
N ASP A 115 1.22 13.64 0.99
CA ASP A 115 0.20 13.18 1.94
C ASP A 115 -0.08 11.66 1.84
N GLY A 116 0.80 10.93 1.14
CA GLY A 116 0.72 9.49 0.90
C GLY A 116 1.09 8.65 2.13
N THR A 117 0.70 7.38 2.09
CA THR A 117 0.91 6.41 3.18
C THR A 117 1.59 5.15 2.66
N ILE A 118 2.55 4.62 3.41
CA ILE A 118 3.08 3.27 3.23
C ILE A 118 2.70 2.40 4.43
N VAL A 119 2.27 1.18 4.14
CA VAL A 119 1.96 0.13 5.11
C VAL A 119 2.83 -1.08 4.80
N VAL A 120 3.64 -1.50 5.76
CA VAL A 120 4.51 -2.67 5.64
C VAL A 120 4.01 -3.76 6.59
N HIS A 121 3.67 -4.93 6.06
CA HIS A 121 3.30 -6.10 6.86
C HIS A 121 4.57 -6.89 7.21
N ILE A 122 4.76 -7.21 8.49
CA ILE A 122 5.91 -7.99 8.98
C ILE A 122 5.50 -8.83 10.20
N ASP A 123 6.27 -9.87 10.54
CA ASP A 123 6.18 -10.54 11.84
C ASP A 123 7.16 -9.90 12.86
N ASP A 124 7.46 -10.60 13.95
CA ASP A 124 8.38 -10.13 14.99
C ASP A 124 9.87 -10.29 14.67
N ASN A 125 10.26 -11.09 13.66
CA ASN A 125 11.67 -11.39 13.37
C ASN A 125 12.46 -10.16 12.95
N GLU A 126 11.94 -9.40 11.98
CA GLU A 126 12.62 -8.22 11.40
C GLU A 126 12.00 -6.88 11.85
N LEU A 127 10.95 -6.91 12.69
CA LEU A 127 10.20 -5.71 13.12
C LEU A 127 11.11 -4.63 13.68
N GLY A 128 12.04 -5.01 14.57
CA GLY A 128 12.94 -4.07 15.23
C GLY A 128 13.83 -3.33 14.25
N TYR A 129 14.48 -4.07 13.34
CA TYR A 129 15.39 -3.48 12.34
C TYR A 129 14.64 -2.67 11.29
N LEU A 130 13.49 -3.17 10.82
CA LEU A 130 12.65 -2.48 9.86
C LEU A 130 12.14 -1.14 10.39
N LEU A 131 11.77 -1.05 11.68
CA LEU A 131 11.34 0.21 12.28
C LEU A 131 12.45 1.27 12.26
N VAL A 132 13.70 0.88 12.54
CA VAL A 132 14.84 1.81 12.52
C VAL A 132 15.19 2.22 11.09
N LEU A 133 15.14 1.28 10.13
CA LEU A 133 15.32 1.57 8.70
C LEU A 133 14.24 2.55 8.19
N MET A 134 12.97 2.30 8.52
CA MET A 134 11.86 3.18 8.15
C MET A 134 11.99 4.56 8.81
N ASP A 135 12.45 4.64 10.06
CA ASP A 135 12.76 5.91 10.72
C ASP A 135 13.86 6.70 10.00
N GLU A 136 14.86 6.02 9.45
CA GLU A 136 15.94 6.65 8.68
C GLU A 136 15.42 7.25 7.38
N VAL A 137 14.57 6.52 6.63
CA VAL A 137 14.04 6.98 5.34
C VAL A 137 12.90 7.99 5.50
N PHE A 138 11.92 7.71 6.36
CA PHE A 138 10.71 8.53 6.51
C PHE A 138 10.82 9.59 7.59
N GLN A 139 11.83 9.53 8.46
CA GLN A 139 11.91 10.27 9.72
C GLN A 139 10.90 9.77 10.75
N ARG A 140 11.36 9.54 11.99
CA ARG A 140 10.53 9.03 13.09
C ARG A 140 9.27 9.85 13.38
N SER A 141 9.32 11.17 13.20
CA SER A 141 8.16 12.05 13.37
C SER A 141 7.01 11.73 12.42
N ASN A 142 7.30 11.10 11.27
CA ASN A 142 6.31 10.71 10.28
C ASN A 142 5.73 9.31 10.48
N ARG A 143 6.15 8.60 11.53
CA ARG A 143 5.50 7.36 11.96
C ARG A 143 4.07 7.66 12.41
N ILE A 144 3.13 6.89 11.86
CA ILE A 144 1.71 7.00 12.20
C ILE A 144 1.41 6.04 13.35
N SER A 145 1.57 4.74 13.11
CA SER A 145 1.21 3.69 14.06
C SER A 145 2.00 2.41 13.79
N VAL A 146 2.13 1.58 14.82
CA VAL A 146 2.43 0.15 14.68
C VAL A 146 1.18 -0.59 15.13
N ILE A 147 0.57 -1.35 14.23
CA ILE A 147 -0.69 -2.04 14.46
C ILE A 147 -0.39 -3.52 14.71
N THR A 148 -0.99 -4.08 15.75
CA THR A 148 -0.96 -5.52 16.00
C THR A 148 -2.15 -6.17 15.31
N PHE A 149 -1.85 -7.09 14.38
CA PHE A 149 -2.83 -7.84 13.60
C PHE A 149 -2.86 -9.29 14.07
N LYS A 150 -4.01 -9.75 14.56
CA LYS A 150 -4.21 -11.14 14.99
C LYS A 150 -4.28 -12.05 13.76
N GLN A 151 -3.31 -12.95 13.63
CA GLN A 151 -3.26 -13.93 12.54
C GLN A 151 -3.92 -15.26 12.86
N GLY A 152 -4.19 -15.55 14.13
CA GLY A 152 -4.82 -16.81 14.49
C GLY A 152 -5.08 -16.95 15.98
N ALA A 153 -5.47 -18.16 16.37
CA ALA A 153 -5.62 -18.56 17.76
C ALA A 153 -4.55 -19.61 18.11
N PRO A 154 -4.15 -19.73 19.38
CA PRO A 154 -3.26 -20.79 19.83
C PRO A 154 -4.01 -22.13 19.75
N THR A 155 -3.84 -22.86 18.65
CA THR A 155 -4.50 -24.15 18.39
C THR A 155 -3.48 -25.27 18.14
N GLY A 156 -3.84 -26.51 18.46
CA GLY A 156 -3.00 -27.69 18.22
C GLY A 156 -1.72 -27.70 19.05
N HIS A 157 -0.62 -28.18 18.48
CA HIS A 157 0.69 -28.27 19.15
C HIS A 157 1.18 -26.92 19.71
N LYS A 158 0.77 -25.80 19.11
CA LYS A 158 1.10 -24.45 19.59
C LYS A 158 0.52 -24.15 20.97
N ALA A 159 -0.60 -24.77 21.36
CA ALA A 159 -1.23 -24.56 22.67
C ALA A 159 -0.59 -25.42 23.79
N ILE A 160 0.28 -26.38 23.43
CA ILE A 160 0.85 -27.36 24.36
C ILE A 160 2.25 -26.93 24.83
N ASN A 161 2.99 -26.19 24.00
CA ASN A 161 4.35 -25.78 24.31
C ASN A 161 4.37 -24.69 25.41
N PRO A 162 5.29 -24.77 26.39
CA PRO A 162 5.47 -23.73 27.39
C PRO A 162 6.01 -22.43 26.76
N GLY A 163 5.53 -21.28 27.23
CA GLY A 163 5.97 -19.95 26.79
C GLY A 163 4.88 -19.13 26.10
N CYS A 164 5.27 -17.99 25.51
CA CYS A 164 4.36 -17.13 24.74
C CYS A 164 4.24 -17.63 23.31
N VAL A 165 3.01 -17.92 22.87
CA VAL A 165 2.73 -18.34 21.50
C VAL A 165 2.49 -17.11 20.64
N SER A 166 3.36 -16.90 19.64
CA SER A 166 3.12 -15.83 18.66
C SER A 166 1.90 -16.16 17.81
N THR A 167 0.91 -15.26 17.85
CA THR A 167 -0.37 -15.36 17.09
C THR A 167 -0.67 -14.06 16.34
N THR A 168 0.31 -13.17 16.29
CA THR A 168 0.15 -11.79 15.83
C THR A 168 1.28 -11.41 14.90
N ASN A 169 0.93 -10.62 13.89
CA ASN A 169 1.88 -9.90 13.06
C ASN A 169 1.64 -8.41 13.19
N PHE A 170 2.45 -7.63 12.50
CA PHE A 170 2.48 -6.18 12.63
C PHE A 170 2.27 -5.51 11.28
N LEU A 171 1.55 -4.39 11.30
CA LEU A 171 1.48 -3.45 10.19
C LEU A 171 2.13 -2.15 10.64
N ILE A 172 3.21 -1.78 9.97
CA ILE A 172 3.94 -0.55 10.24
C ILE A 172 3.42 0.52 9.28
N VAL A 173 2.91 1.63 9.82
CA VAL A 173 2.31 2.71 9.04
C VAL A 173 3.14 3.98 9.13
N TYR A 174 3.57 4.47 7.98
CA TYR A 174 4.23 5.77 7.83
C TYR A 174 3.50 6.62 6.79
N SER A 175 3.50 7.94 7.01
CA SER A 175 3.17 8.90 5.96
C SER A 175 4.46 9.51 5.41
N LYS A 176 4.47 9.97 4.16
CA LYS A 176 5.61 10.75 3.64
C LYS A 176 5.78 12.06 4.42
N GLN A 177 4.68 12.77 4.67
CA GLN A 177 4.64 13.95 5.55
C GLN A 177 3.42 13.92 6.46
N LYS A 178 3.63 13.62 7.75
CA LYS A 178 2.54 13.49 8.74
C LYS A 178 1.70 14.76 8.90
N ALA A 179 2.29 15.94 8.70
CA ALA A 179 1.57 17.21 8.75
C ALA A 179 0.48 17.34 7.66
N LEU A 180 0.69 16.70 6.50
CA LEU A 180 -0.25 16.70 5.37
C LEU A 180 -1.16 15.47 5.36
N TRP A 181 -0.89 14.47 6.19
CA TRP A 181 -1.65 13.23 6.26
C TRP A 181 -3.11 13.49 6.70
N ARG A 182 -4.07 13.02 5.89
CA ARG A 182 -5.52 13.17 6.11
C ARG A 182 -6.21 11.80 5.92
N PRO A 183 -6.20 10.93 6.94
CA PRO A 183 -6.84 9.62 6.85
C PRO A 183 -8.37 9.75 6.86
N ASN A 184 -9.05 8.77 6.27
CA ASN A 184 -10.49 8.65 6.43
C ASN A 184 -10.85 8.10 7.82
N ARG A 185 -12.06 8.37 8.30
CA ARG A 185 -12.56 7.78 9.54
C ARG A 185 -13.08 6.38 9.26
N VAL A 186 -12.40 5.38 9.80
CA VAL A 186 -12.81 3.97 9.70
C VAL A 186 -13.37 3.52 11.06
N PHE A 187 -14.48 2.78 11.01
CA PHE A 187 -15.12 2.19 12.18
C PHE A 187 -15.09 0.66 12.08
N VAL A 188 -15.03 0.01 13.23
CA VAL A 188 -15.07 -1.45 13.36
C VAL A 188 -16.33 -1.84 14.11
N GLY A 189 -17.02 -2.87 13.61
CA GLY A 189 -18.20 -3.42 14.24
C GLY A 189 -17.84 -4.15 15.54
N ARG A 190 -18.63 -3.93 16.59
CA ARG A 190 -18.49 -4.62 17.88
C ARG A 190 -19.81 -5.17 18.35
N GLU A 191 -19.74 -6.07 19.33
CA GLU A 191 -20.91 -6.49 20.08
C GLU A 191 -21.58 -5.28 20.75
N ARG A 192 -22.89 -5.40 20.97
CA ARG A 192 -23.67 -4.38 21.66
C ARG A 192 -23.06 -4.06 23.03
N ASP A 193 -22.88 -2.76 23.29
CA ASP A 193 -22.53 -2.27 24.62
C ASP A 193 -23.69 -2.51 25.59
N LYS A 194 -23.56 -3.53 26.44
CA LYS A 194 -24.58 -3.94 27.42
C LYS A 194 -24.92 -2.86 28.46
N ARG A 195 -24.13 -1.79 28.57
CA ARG A 195 -24.45 -0.63 29.43
C ARG A 195 -25.66 0.16 28.94
N TYR A 196 -25.98 0.08 27.65
CA TYR A 196 -27.23 0.60 27.10
C TYR A 196 -28.37 -0.37 27.43
N ASN A 197 -28.92 -0.22 28.64
CA ASN A 197 -29.88 -1.16 29.23
C ASN A 197 -31.25 -0.53 29.53
N GLN A 198 -31.44 0.76 29.22
CA GLN A 198 -32.68 1.50 29.39
C GLN A 198 -33.34 1.82 28.05
N PHE A 199 -34.65 2.07 28.08
CA PHE A 199 -35.48 2.40 26.94
C PHE A 199 -36.38 3.61 27.27
N LEU A 200 -36.34 4.62 26.41
CA LEU A 200 -37.20 5.79 26.43
C LEU A 200 -38.55 5.44 25.79
N LEU A 201 -39.60 5.43 26.62
CA LEU A 201 -40.91 4.92 26.24
C LEU A 201 -41.75 5.90 25.42
N ASN A 202 -41.59 7.19 25.69
CA ASN A 202 -42.40 8.28 25.15
C ASN A 202 -41.50 9.39 24.58
N PRO A 203 -40.70 9.08 23.52
CA PRO A 203 -39.74 10.04 22.96
C PRO A 203 -40.40 11.28 22.36
N ASP A 204 -41.68 11.18 21.95
CA ASP A 204 -42.43 12.27 21.32
C ASP A 204 -42.98 13.29 22.34
N GLU A 205 -42.94 12.98 23.63
CA GLU A 205 -43.27 13.94 24.69
C GLU A 205 -42.10 14.89 24.95
N ALA A 206 -42.39 16.03 25.59
CA ALA A 206 -41.37 16.96 26.07
C ALA A 206 -40.40 16.24 27.03
N PHE A 207 -39.12 16.61 26.99
CA PHE A 207 -38.05 15.86 27.66
C PHE A 207 -38.24 15.78 29.18
N GLU A 208 -38.93 16.76 29.77
CA GLU A 208 -39.28 16.81 31.19
C GLU A 208 -40.26 15.71 31.60
N ARG A 209 -40.92 15.05 30.64
CA ARG A 209 -41.92 13.99 30.87
C ARG A 209 -41.45 12.62 30.39
N TRP A 210 -40.20 12.51 29.95
CA TRP A 210 -39.65 11.25 29.48
C TRP A 210 -39.66 10.19 30.57
N LYS A 211 -40.07 8.98 30.18
CA LYS A 211 -40.16 7.79 31.04
C LYS A 211 -39.18 6.75 30.56
N PHE A 212 -38.34 6.30 31.48
CA PHE A 212 -37.33 5.30 31.23
C PHE A 212 -37.76 3.95 31.81
N VAL A 213 -37.63 2.89 31.02
CA VAL A 213 -37.94 1.51 31.42
C VAL A 213 -36.81 0.58 31.01
N THR A 214 -36.80 -0.64 31.52
CA THR A 214 -35.83 -1.65 31.08
C THR A 214 -36.02 -1.98 29.60
N LEU A 215 -34.93 -2.39 28.92
CA LEU A 215 -35.01 -2.87 27.53
C LEU A 215 -36.08 -3.97 27.33
N THR A 216 -36.22 -4.89 28.28
CA THR A 216 -37.22 -5.96 28.20
C THR A 216 -38.64 -5.42 28.20
N ARG A 217 -38.93 -4.39 29.01
CA ARG A 217 -40.24 -3.74 29.03
C ARG A 217 -40.48 -2.92 27.75
N GLY A 218 -39.47 -2.21 27.27
CA GLY A 218 -39.51 -1.52 25.97
C GLY A 218 -39.80 -2.49 24.82
N PHE A 219 -39.10 -3.62 24.78
CA PHE A 219 -39.33 -4.69 23.80
C PHE A 219 -40.76 -5.22 23.90
N ALA A 220 -41.21 -5.57 25.11
CA ALA A 220 -42.56 -6.08 25.34
C ALA A 220 -43.63 -5.11 24.80
N GLN A 221 -43.49 -3.81 25.11
CA GLN A 221 -44.43 -2.79 24.67
C GLN A 221 -44.39 -2.56 23.16
N SER A 222 -43.20 -2.55 22.54
CA SER A 222 -43.05 -2.39 21.08
C SER A 222 -43.67 -3.55 20.27
N ARG A 223 -43.74 -4.74 20.87
CA ARG A 223 -44.30 -5.95 20.24
C ARG A 223 -45.72 -6.27 20.70
N GLY A 224 -46.30 -5.48 21.61
CA GLY A 224 -47.65 -5.69 22.14
C GLY A 224 -47.80 -6.99 22.97
N ILE A 225 -46.72 -7.44 23.61
CA ILE A 225 -46.68 -8.67 24.42
C ILE A 225 -46.46 -8.36 25.90
N THR A 226 -46.68 -9.34 26.77
CA THR A 226 -46.36 -9.21 28.19
C THR A 226 -44.85 -9.31 28.46
N GLU A 227 -44.38 -8.75 29.58
CA GLU A 227 -42.96 -8.88 29.97
C GLU A 227 -42.52 -10.34 30.16
N LYS A 228 -43.43 -11.22 30.60
CA LYS A 228 -43.15 -12.65 30.79
C LYS A 228 -42.88 -13.32 29.43
N GLU A 229 -43.69 -13.03 28.43
CA GLU A 229 -43.51 -13.51 27.05
C GLU A 229 -42.22 -12.94 26.44
N ALA A 230 -41.95 -11.64 26.63
CA ALA A 230 -40.73 -11.00 26.17
C ALA A 230 -39.47 -11.69 26.72
N ARG A 231 -39.42 -11.98 28.04
CA ARG A 231 -38.30 -12.70 28.65
C ARG A 231 -38.12 -14.10 28.05
N SER A 232 -39.21 -14.80 27.77
CA SER A 232 -39.17 -16.12 27.14
C SER A 232 -38.62 -16.04 25.71
N SER A 233 -39.11 -15.10 24.91
CA SER A 233 -38.67 -14.88 23.52
C SER A 233 -37.20 -14.50 23.43
N LEU A 234 -36.75 -13.55 24.26
CA LEU A 234 -35.35 -13.11 24.27
C LEU A 234 -34.40 -14.21 24.79
N LYS A 235 -34.87 -15.09 25.69
CA LYS A 235 -34.09 -16.26 26.13
C LYS A 235 -33.96 -17.32 25.03
N ALA A 236 -35.02 -17.52 24.25
CA ALA A 236 -35.02 -18.47 23.14
C ALA A 236 -34.22 -17.92 21.93
N ARG A 237 -34.29 -16.62 21.69
CA ARG A 237 -33.65 -15.91 20.57
C ARG A 237 -33.03 -14.58 21.06
N PRO A 238 -31.79 -14.61 21.57
CA PRO A 238 -31.10 -13.42 22.07
C PRO A 238 -30.89 -12.32 21.02
N ASP A 239 -30.81 -12.70 19.74
CA ASP A 239 -30.67 -11.83 18.57
C ASP A 239 -31.86 -10.87 18.39
N LEU A 240 -33.07 -11.23 18.84
CA LEU A 240 -34.23 -10.34 18.81
C LEU A 240 -34.00 -9.05 19.62
N LEU A 241 -33.19 -9.13 20.68
CA LEU A 241 -32.85 -7.95 21.48
C LEU A 241 -31.87 -7.05 20.73
N GLU A 242 -30.96 -7.63 19.95
CA GLU A 242 -30.02 -6.87 19.12
C GLU A 242 -30.75 -6.15 17.99
N GLU A 243 -31.65 -6.85 17.29
CA GLU A 243 -32.53 -6.27 16.27
C GLU A 243 -33.35 -5.12 16.84
N PHE A 244 -34.01 -5.33 17.98
CA PHE A 244 -34.79 -4.30 18.66
C PHE A 244 -33.95 -3.06 19.02
N VAL A 245 -32.74 -3.28 19.55
CA VAL A 245 -31.87 -2.18 19.94
C VAL A 245 -31.39 -1.36 18.74
N VAL A 246 -31.19 -2.00 17.58
CA VAL A 246 -30.86 -1.31 16.32
C VAL A 246 -32.08 -0.59 15.74
N GLU A 247 -33.25 -1.25 15.74
CA GLU A 247 -34.53 -0.70 15.25
C GLU A 247 -34.94 0.57 16.02
N PHE A 248 -34.83 0.54 17.36
CA PHE A 248 -35.21 1.63 18.24
C PHE A 248 -34.01 2.36 18.85
N ALA A 249 -32.91 2.50 18.11
CA ALA A 249 -31.66 3.05 18.62
C ALA A 249 -31.75 4.49 19.18
N ASN A 250 -32.74 5.28 18.73
CA ASN A 250 -33.01 6.62 19.26
C ASN A 250 -33.68 6.58 20.64
N ASN A 251 -34.23 5.44 21.04
CA ASN A 251 -34.92 5.26 22.31
C ASN A 251 -34.11 4.44 23.30
N VAL A 252 -33.12 3.68 22.83
CA VAL A 252 -32.22 2.92 23.71
C VAL A 252 -31.16 3.85 24.29
N ILE A 253 -31.07 3.89 25.61
CA ILE A 253 -30.18 4.82 26.32
C ILE A 253 -29.35 4.12 27.41
N ARG A 254 -28.35 4.86 27.89
CA ARG A 254 -27.70 4.62 29.19
C ARG A 254 -27.59 5.93 29.95
N PHE A 255 -27.60 5.83 31.26
CA PHE A 255 -27.08 6.89 32.12
C PHE A 255 -25.57 6.71 32.28
N ALA A 256 -24.84 7.82 32.29
CA ALA A 256 -23.40 7.83 32.43
C ALA A 256 -22.96 9.03 33.25
N GLN A 257 -22.18 8.78 34.30
CA GLN A 257 -21.49 9.85 35.01
C GLN A 257 -20.54 10.60 34.05
N PRO A 258 -20.72 11.91 33.87
CA PRO A 258 -19.81 12.71 33.08
C PRO A 258 -18.47 12.86 33.79
N ASP A 259 -17.39 12.98 33.03
CA ASP A 259 -16.10 13.44 33.57
C ASP A 259 -16.21 14.95 33.84
N TYR A 260 -16.38 15.31 35.11
CA TYR A 260 -16.68 16.68 35.54
C TYR A 260 -15.61 17.68 35.07
N ASP A 261 -14.33 17.28 35.06
CA ASP A 261 -13.23 18.14 34.67
C ASP A 261 -13.12 18.31 33.15
N ALA A 262 -13.62 17.35 32.36
CA ALA A 262 -13.55 17.36 30.91
C ALA A 262 -14.76 18.01 30.20
N VAL A 263 -15.80 18.42 30.94
CA VAL A 263 -17.00 19.07 30.38
C VAL A 263 -16.98 20.60 30.50
N SER A 264 -17.78 21.28 29.68
CA SER A 264 -17.91 22.75 29.71
C SER A 264 -18.52 23.26 31.01
N SER A 265 -18.31 24.53 31.35
CA SER A 265 -18.92 25.17 32.53
C SER A 265 -20.44 25.01 32.56
N ALA A 266 -21.12 25.27 31.43
CA ALA A 266 -22.57 25.10 31.31
C ALA A 266 -23.03 23.65 31.54
N ALA A 267 -22.22 22.65 31.16
CA ALA A 267 -22.53 21.26 31.45
C ALA A 267 -22.33 20.92 32.93
N ARG A 268 -21.33 21.50 33.61
CA ARG A 268 -21.12 21.34 35.06
C ARG A 268 -22.29 21.88 35.87
N GLU A 269 -22.76 23.08 35.54
CA GLU A 269 -23.93 23.69 36.19
C GLU A 269 -25.16 22.80 36.11
N LEU A 270 -25.44 22.23 34.93
CA LEU A 270 -26.56 21.31 34.74
C LEU A 270 -26.36 19.94 35.43
N ILE A 271 -25.12 19.46 35.56
CA ILE A 271 -24.83 18.25 36.35
C ILE A 271 -25.16 18.49 37.82
N ASP A 272 -24.73 19.64 38.37
CA ASP A 272 -24.98 19.99 39.77
C ASP A 272 -26.48 20.21 40.03
N GLU A 273 -27.17 20.91 39.12
CA GLU A 273 -28.61 21.15 39.20
C GLU A 273 -29.42 19.84 39.10
N SER A 274 -29.01 18.95 38.19
CA SER A 274 -29.60 17.63 38.03
C SER A 274 -29.34 16.70 39.21
N SER A 275 -28.18 16.82 39.85
CA SER A 275 -27.86 16.09 41.08
C SER A 275 -28.72 16.55 42.26
N ALA A 276 -29.00 17.85 42.34
CA ALA A 276 -29.88 18.42 43.36
C ALA A 276 -31.37 18.10 43.13
N ASN A 277 -31.78 17.89 41.87
CA ASN A 277 -33.16 17.58 41.48
C ASN A 277 -33.22 16.27 40.65
N PRO A 278 -33.01 15.10 41.28
CA PRO A 278 -32.77 13.85 40.58
C PRO A 278 -33.94 13.33 39.74
N GLU A 279 -35.17 13.77 40.03
CA GLU A 279 -36.38 13.41 39.26
C GLU A 279 -36.56 14.25 37.99
N ASN A 280 -35.85 15.38 37.87
CA ASN A 280 -35.98 16.31 36.76
C ASN A 280 -34.94 16.03 35.68
N ILE A 281 -35.37 16.16 34.43
CA ILE A 281 -34.49 16.05 33.27
C ILE A 281 -34.14 17.46 32.82
N PHE A 282 -32.85 17.71 32.63
CA PHE A 282 -32.32 18.99 32.19
C PHE A 282 -31.74 18.86 30.79
N LYS A 283 -31.84 19.93 29.99
CA LYS A 283 -31.39 19.96 28.60
C LYS A 283 -30.35 21.05 28.38
N LEU A 284 -29.22 20.68 27.79
CA LEU A 284 -28.22 21.60 27.25
C LEU A 284 -28.32 21.60 25.72
N PRO A 285 -28.90 22.64 25.11
CA PRO A 285 -28.94 22.77 23.65
C PRO A 285 -27.55 23.03 23.06
N ARG A 286 -27.28 22.50 21.86
CA ARG A 286 -26.00 22.71 21.16
C ARG A 286 -26.24 23.01 19.68
N GLU A 287 -25.56 24.04 19.14
CA GLU A 287 -25.80 24.49 17.76
C GLU A 287 -25.26 23.51 16.70
N GLU A 288 -24.08 22.91 16.92
CA GLU A 288 -23.42 22.03 15.93
C GLU A 288 -23.48 20.53 16.27
N HIS A 289 -24.15 20.17 17.37
CA HIS A 289 -24.16 18.81 17.91
C HIS A 289 -25.51 18.46 18.53
N SER A 290 -25.78 17.17 18.72
CA SER A 290 -26.95 16.71 19.47
C SER A 290 -26.99 17.30 20.87
N ASP A 291 -28.18 17.71 21.28
CA ASP A 291 -28.47 18.19 22.64
C ASP A 291 -28.02 17.18 23.70
N MET A 292 -27.60 17.68 24.86
CA MET A 292 -27.26 16.84 26.01
C MET A 292 -28.41 16.87 27.01
N TYR A 293 -28.72 15.72 27.59
CA TYR A 293 -29.74 15.60 28.62
C TYR A 293 -29.12 15.03 29.89
N PHE A 294 -29.55 15.53 31.05
CA PHE A 294 -29.03 15.15 32.37
C PHE A 294 -30.17 14.79 33.32
N VAL A 295 -30.00 13.75 34.12
CA VAL A 295 -30.93 13.31 35.18
C VAL A 295 -30.15 12.70 36.34
N GLY A 296 -30.45 13.08 37.58
CA GLY A 296 -29.73 12.60 38.76
C GLY A 296 -28.21 12.84 38.74
N GLY A 297 -27.73 13.88 38.05
CA GLY A 297 -26.30 14.14 37.87
C GLY A 297 -25.62 13.29 36.80
N GLU A 298 -26.34 12.38 36.16
CA GLU A 298 -25.85 11.56 35.05
C GLU A 298 -26.28 12.14 33.70
N ARG A 299 -25.46 11.94 32.67
CA ARG A 299 -25.81 12.26 31.29
C ARG A 299 -26.54 11.09 30.64
N ILE A 300 -27.59 11.40 29.88
CA ILE A 300 -28.27 10.46 28.99
C ILE A 300 -27.48 10.35 27.68
N LEU A 301 -27.08 9.13 27.34
CA LEU A 301 -26.44 8.81 26.06
C LEU A 301 -27.36 7.91 25.24
N PHE A 302 -27.50 8.21 23.95
CA PHE A 302 -28.36 7.48 23.02
C PHE A 302 -27.57 6.43 22.24
N TYR A 303 -28.15 5.25 22.07
CA TYR A 303 -27.49 4.15 21.37
C TYR A 303 -27.27 4.46 19.88
N ARG A 304 -28.12 5.31 19.29
CA ARG A 304 -27.95 5.81 17.92
C ARG A 304 -26.55 6.36 17.65
N ASP A 305 -25.94 7.04 18.63
CA ASP A 305 -24.60 7.62 18.49
C ASP A 305 -23.50 6.57 18.34
N LYS A 306 -23.73 5.36 18.87
CA LYS A 306 -22.86 4.19 18.73
C LYS A 306 -23.02 3.49 17.38
N LEU A 307 -24.16 3.67 16.70
CA LEU A 307 -24.39 3.02 15.42
C LEU A 307 -23.58 3.67 14.30
N LYS A 308 -23.00 2.82 13.45
CA LYS A 308 -22.22 3.18 12.28
C LYS A 308 -22.67 2.30 11.12
N SER A 309 -22.69 2.87 9.92
CA SER A 309 -22.90 2.10 8.69
C SER A 309 -21.57 1.45 8.31
N ILE A 310 -21.52 0.12 8.32
CA ILE A 310 -20.36 -0.68 7.93
C ILE A 310 -20.85 -1.71 6.92
N ASP A 311 -20.31 -1.66 5.70
CA ASP A 311 -20.69 -2.55 4.58
C ASP A 311 -22.22 -2.66 4.35
N GLY A 312 -22.89 -1.50 4.39
CA GLY A 312 -24.34 -1.39 4.18
C GLY A 312 -25.21 -1.80 5.37
N LYS A 313 -24.61 -2.26 6.48
CA LYS A 313 -25.35 -2.62 7.71
C LYS A 313 -25.12 -1.61 8.81
N LEU A 314 -26.17 -1.33 9.57
CA LEU A 314 -26.11 -0.46 10.74
C LEU A 314 -25.75 -1.30 11.96
N VAL A 315 -24.54 -1.14 12.48
CA VAL A 315 -24.02 -1.92 13.61
C VAL A 315 -23.39 -1.01 14.67
N ALA A 316 -23.24 -1.49 15.89
CA ALA A 316 -22.46 -0.79 16.90
C ALA A 316 -21.01 -0.68 16.41
N GLY A 317 -20.50 0.54 16.30
CA GLY A 317 -19.18 0.81 15.76
C GLY A 317 -18.32 1.62 16.72
N GLU A 318 -17.05 1.27 16.79
CA GLU A 318 -16.03 2.08 17.44
C GLU A 318 -14.98 2.57 16.44
N PRO A 319 -14.31 3.70 16.70
CA PRO A 319 -13.19 4.13 15.88
C PRO A 319 -12.10 3.05 15.81
N LEU A 320 -11.49 2.90 14.64
CA LEU A 320 -10.40 1.95 14.42
C LEU A 320 -9.22 2.22 15.38
N THR A 321 -8.72 1.17 16.01
CA THR A 321 -7.59 1.23 16.97
C THR A 321 -6.33 0.58 16.37
N THR A 322 -5.25 0.47 17.15
CA THR A 322 -4.01 -0.22 16.76
C THR A 322 -4.01 -1.72 17.07
N LEU A 323 -5.13 -2.28 17.56
CA LEU A 323 -5.30 -3.72 17.78
C LEU A 323 -6.39 -4.24 16.84
N TRP A 324 -6.02 -5.04 15.86
CA TRP A 324 -6.92 -5.61 14.87
C TRP A 324 -7.08 -7.10 15.14
N ASP A 325 -8.13 -7.45 15.87
CA ASP A 325 -8.43 -8.81 16.33
C ASP A 325 -9.73 -9.40 15.76
N ASP A 326 -10.42 -8.61 14.93
CA ASP A 326 -11.75 -8.87 14.38
C ASP A 326 -11.73 -9.37 12.93
N LEU A 327 -10.60 -9.25 12.26
CA LEU A 327 -10.41 -9.73 10.90
C LEU A 327 -10.11 -11.23 10.91
N LEU A 328 -10.91 -12.02 10.18
CA LEU A 328 -10.68 -13.44 10.03
C LEU A 328 -9.54 -13.70 9.03
N SER A 329 -8.47 -14.32 9.50
CA SER A 329 -7.38 -14.88 8.67
C SER A 329 -7.59 -16.35 8.33
N ASN A 330 -8.65 -16.97 8.86
CA ASN A 330 -8.96 -18.38 8.64
C ASN A 330 -9.71 -18.55 7.29
N ASN A 331 -9.48 -19.66 6.59
CA ASN A 331 -10.13 -20.03 5.31
C ASN A 331 -9.77 -19.19 4.07
N LEU A 332 -8.59 -18.55 4.04
CA LEU A 332 -8.10 -17.80 2.88
C LEU A 332 -7.91 -18.62 1.60
N HIS A 333 -7.90 -19.96 1.69
CA HIS A 333 -7.74 -20.86 0.55
C HIS A 333 -8.82 -20.68 -0.54
N ASN A 334 -10.03 -20.24 -0.15
CA ASN A 334 -11.13 -20.03 -1.10
C ASN A 334 -11.21 -18.60 -1.65
N GLU A 335 -10.46 -17.65 -1.09
CA GLU A 335 -10.50 -16.26 -1.54
C GLU A 335 -9.78 -16.13 -2.90
N GLY A 336 -10.23 -15.26 -3.80
CA GLY A 336 -9.62 -14.95 -5.08
C GLY A 336 -9.53 -16.08 -6.11
N GLY A 337 -10.10 -17.27 -5.85
CA GLY A 337 -10.15 -18.37 -6.82
C GLY A 337 -8.79 -18.95 -7.25
N VAL A 338 -7.72 -18.69 -6.49
CA VAL A 338 -6.35 -19.14 -6.80
C VAL A 338 -5.72 -19.85 -5.61
N ALA A 339 -5.10 -21.00 -5.88
CA ALA A 339 -4.42 -21.81 -4.88
C ALA A 339 -3.11 -21.15 -4.46
N PHE A 340 -3.11 -20.50 -3.31
CA PHE A 340 -1.92 -19.88 -2.72
C PHE A 340 -1.85 -20.26 -1.23
N PRO A 341 -1.34 -21.45 -0.89
CA PRO A 341 -1.57 -22.10 0.40
C PRO A 341 -0.87 -21.42 1.57
N LYS A 342 0.21 -20.67 1.34
CA LYS A 342 0.97 -19.95 2.37
C LYS A 342 1.09 -18.48 2.01
N GLY A 343 1.02 -17.60 2.99
CA GLY A 343 1.34 -16.17 2.82
C GLY A 343 0.23 -15.29 2.24
N LYS A 344 -0.88 -15.86 1.73
CA LYS A 344 -2.03 -15.07 1.25
C LYS A 344 -2.57 -14.14 2.32
N LYS A 345 -2.87 -12.89 1.96
CA LYS A 345 -3.46 -11.89 2.86
C LYS A 345 -4.97 -11.73 2.61
N PRO A 346 -5.80 -11.53 3.66
CA PRO A 346 -7.24 -11.35 3.52
C PRO A 346 -7.60 -10.07 2.76
N GLU A 347 -8.59 -10.12 1.86
CA GLU A 347 -9.12 -8.92 1.19
C GLU A 347 -9.70 -7.91 2.19
N SER A 348 -10.27 -8.37 3.31
CA SER A 348 -10.81 -7.51 4.37
C SER A 348 -9.74 -6.66 5.06
N LEU A 349 -8.53 -7.20 5.20
CA LEU A 349 -7.36 -6.48 5.71
C LEU A 349 -6.97 -5.34 4.76
N LEU A 350 -6.81 -5.65 3.48
CA LEU A 350 -6.46 -4.66 2.46
C LEU A 350 -7.58 -3.62 2.30
N LYS A 351 -8.85 -4.02 2.37
CA LYS A 351 -9.99 -3.10 2.34
C LYS A 351 -9.89 -2.09 3.48
N ARG A 352 -9.62 -2.54 4.70
CA ARG A 352 -9.46 -1.64 5.86
C ARG A 352 -8.31 -0.66 5.67
N ILE A 353 -7.18 -1.12 5.14
CA ILE A 353 -6.01 -0.26 4.86
C ILE A 353 -6.36 0.80 3.81
N LEU A 354 -6.99 0.39 2.70
CA LEU A 354 -7.33 1.31 1.61
C LEU A 354 -8.48 2.25 1.97
N ASP A 355 -9.48 1.79 2.74
CA ASP A 355 -10.54 2.62 3.29
C ASP A 355 -9.96 3.69 4.23
N LEU A 356 -8.89 3.39 4.97
CA LEU A 356 -8.21 4.36 5.86
C LEU A 356 -7.39 5.41 5.08
N THR A 357 -6.75 5.00 3.98
CA THR A 357 -5.64 5.76 3.37
C THR A 357 -5.92 6.34 1.98
N THR A 358 -7.00 5.93 1.31
CA THR A 358 -7.28 6.28 -0.09
C THR A 358 -8.73 6.68 -0.35
N ARG A 359 -8.98 7.28 -1.52
CA ARG A 359 -10.29 7.58 -2.10
C ARG A 359 -10.38 6.94 -3.51
N PRO A 360 -11.59 6.79 -4.08
CA PRO A 360 -11.73 6.34 -5.48
C PRO A 360 -10.85 7.16 -6.43
N GLY A 361 -10.22 6.48 -7.40
CA GLY A 361 -9.30 7.06 -8.36
C GLY A 361 -7.84 7.19 -7.89
N ASP A 362 -7.56 7.09 -6.59
CA ASP A 362 -6.18 7.15 -6.08
C ASP A 362 -5.34 5.97 -6.60
N TRP A 363 -4.02 6.18 -6.68
CA TRP A 363 -3.06 5.14 -7.04
C TRP A 363 -2.61 4.34 -5.81
N VAL A 364 -2.74 3.02 -5.91
CA VAL A 364 -2.25 2.02 -4.95
C VAL A 364 -1.09 1.25 -5.58
N LEU A 365 -0.02 1.00 -4.84
CA LEU A 365 1.10 0.19 -5.31
C LEU A 365 1.40 -0.96 -4.35
N ASP A 366 1.66 -2.13 -4.92
CA ASP A 366 2.18 -3.30 -4.23
C ASP A 366 3.35 -3.89 -5.03
N SER A 367 4.56 -3.80 -4.48
CA SER A 367 5.77 -4.32 -5.12
C SER A 367 6.09 -5.77 -4.75
N PHE A 368 5.19 -6.45 -4.02
CA PHE A 368 5.25 -7.86 -3.62
C PHE A 368 3.88 -8.50 -3.90
N GLY A 369 3.48 -8.52 -5.18
CA GLY A 369 2.10 -8.78 -5.58
C GLY A 369 1.52 -10.12 -5.10
N GLY A 370 2.33 -11.16 -4.93
CA GLY A 370 1.97 -12.48 -4.43
C GLY A 370 0.76 -13.06 -5.15
N SER A 371 -0.33 -13.24 -4.40
CA SER A 371 -1.61 -13.75 -4.93
C SER A 371 -2.53 -12.69 -5.58
N GLY A 372 -2.07 -11.44 -5.69
CA GLY A 372 -2.80 -10.33 -6.30
C GLY A 372 -3.90 -9.71 -5.42
N THR A 373 -3.88 -9.92 -4.10
CA THR A 373 -4.93 -9.43 -3.19
C THR A 373 -5.05 -7.90 -3.24
N THR A 374 -3.93 -7.16 -3.21
CA THR A 374 -3.96 -5.69 -3.20
C THR A 374 -4.63 -5.12 -4.44
N GLY A 375 -4.28 -5.62 -5.62
CA GLY A 375 -4.90 -5.19 -6.89
C GLY A 375 -6.38 -5.56 -6.96
N ALA A 376 -6.77 -6.76 -6.52
CA ALA A 376 -8.18 -7.16 -6.49
C ALA A 376 -9.01 -6.22 -5.62
N VAL A 377 -8.55 -5.91 -4.40
CA VAL A 377 -9.26 -4.99 -3.49
C VAL A 377 -9.26 -3.56 -4.02
N ALA A 378 -8.11 -3.05 -4.46
CA ALA A 378 -8.01 -1.70 -5.01
C ALA A 378 -8.97 -1.52 -6.19
N HIS A 379 -9.03 -2.51 -7.09
CA HIS A 379 -9.92 -2.48 -8.25
C HIS A 379 -11.41 -2.51 -7.85
N LYS A 380 -11.81 -3.41 -6.95
CA LYS A 380 -13.19 -3.50 -6.43
C LYS A 380 -13.64 -2.22 -5.71
N LEU A 381 -12.69 -1.48 -5.13
CA LEU A 381 -12.92 -0.18 -4.51
C LEU A 381 -12.82 0.98 -5.51
N GLY A 382 -12.55 0.75 -6.80
CA GLY A 382 -12.44 1.82 -7.80
C GLY A 382 -11.18 2.67 -7.65
N ARG A 383 -10.05 2.06 -7.25
CA ARG A 383 -8.72 2.68 -7.23
C ARG A 383 -7.89 2.17 -8.41
N ARG A 384 -6.92 2.96 -8.85
CA ARG A 384 -5.90 2.53 -9.80
C ARG A 384 -4.84 1.75 -9.03
N TRP A 385 -4.29 0.71 -9.63
CA TRP A 385 -3.28 -0.11 -8.96
C TRP A 385 -2.07 -0.40 -9.84
N ILE A 386 -0.92 -0.55 -9.20
CA ILE A 386 0.31 -1.08 -9.77
C ILE A 386 0.72 -2.26 -8.92
N MET A 387 0.77 -3.45 -9.52
CA MET A 387 1.33 -4.64 -8.87
C MET A 387 2.59 -5.06 -9.59
N ILE A 388 3.64 -5.36 -8.83
CA ILE A 388 4.88 -5.92 -9.36
C ILE A 388 5.05 -7.30 -8.76
N GLU A 389 5.34 -8.28 -9.61
CA GLU A 389 5.68 -9.62 -9.18
C GLU A 389 6.73 -10.23 -10.11
N LEU A 390 7.67 -10.94 -9.50
CA LEU A 390 8.65 -11.74 -10.20
C LEU A 390 8.09 -13.15 -10.40
N ARG A 391 8.61 -13.88 -11.41
CA ARG A 391 8.30 -15.30 -11.66
C ARG A 391 6.89 -15.55 -12.20
N GLU A 392 6.61 -16.82 -12.47
CA GLU A 392 5.37 -17.31 -13.06
C GLU A 392 4.11 -16.95 -12.26
N HIS A 393 4.21 -16.47 -11.02
CA HIS A 393 3.05 -16.06 -10.21
C HIS A 393 2.23 -14.93 -10.83
N CYS A 394 2.89 -14.01 -11.55
CA CYS A 394 2.21 -12.98 -12.30
C CYS A 394 1.18 -13.61 -13.28
N ASP A 395 1.57 -14.68 -13.97
CA ASP A 395 0.76 -15.37 -14.98
C ASP A 395 -0.18 -16.43 -14.38
N THR A 396 0.28 -17.15 -13.36
CA THR A 396 -0.43 -18.31 -12.78
C THR A 396 -1.42 -17.94 -11.66
N HIS A 397 -1.21 -16.81 -10.98
CA HIS A 397 -2.03 -16.40 -9.84
C HIS A 397 -2.69 -15.04 -10.05
N ILE A 398 -1.89 -13.99 -10.32
CA ILE A 398 -2.42 -12.62 -10.38
C ILE A 398 -3.30 -12.44 -11.62
N LEU A 399 -2.82 -12.86 -12.79
CA LEU A 399 -3.53 -12.72 -14.06
C LEU A 399 -4.93 -13.38 -14.05
N PRO A 400 -5.10 -14.67 -13.71
CA PRO A 400 -6.42 -15.30 -13.68
C PRO A 400 -7.33 -14.68 -12.61
N ARG A 401 -6.79 -14.31 -11.44
CA ARG A 401 -7.57 -13.62 -10.40
C ARG A 401 -8.10 -12.27 -10.90
N MET A 402 -7.24 -11.46 -11.53
CA MET A 402 -7.66 -10.14 -12.02
C MET A 402 -8.65 -10.23 -13.18
N ARG A 403 -8.53 -11.22 -14.07
CA ARG A 403 -9.54 -11.50 -15.10
C ARG A 403 -10.89 -11.81 -14.46
N SER A 404 -10.91 -12.70 -13.46
CA SER A 404 -12.14 -13.05 -12.71
C SER A 404 -12.78 -11.84 -12.04
N VAL A 405 -11.98 -10.94 -11.46
CA VAL A 405 -12.46 -9.67 -10.87
C VAL A 405 -13.05 -8.73 -11.94
N ILE A 406 -12.37 -8.54 -13.07
CA ILE A 406 -12.81 -7.65 -14.16
C ILE A 406 -14.08 -8.18 -14.83
N ASP A 407 -14.18 -9.50 -15.01
CA ASP A 407 -15.34 -10.16 -15.60
C ASP A 407 -16.54 -10.22 -14.63
N GLY A 408 -16.35 -9.84 -13.36
CA GLY A 408 -17.39 -9.89 -12.33
C GLY A 408 -17.75 -11.30 -11.88
N THR A 409 -16.92 -12.30 -12.18
CA THR A 409 -17.13 -13.70 -11.79
C THR A 409 -16.58 -14.04 -10.42
N ASP A 410 -15.69 -13.20 -9.87
CA ASP A 410 -15.15 -13.35 -8.52
C ASP A 410 -16.20 -13.03 -7.45
N THR A 411 -16.68 -14.07 -6.76
CA THR A 411 -17.68 -13.95 -5.68
C THR A 411 -17.06 -13.89 -4.27
N SER A 412 -15.73 -13.93 -4.18
CA SER A 412 -15.02 -14.09 -2.92
C SER A 412 -14.67 -12.75 -2.24
N GLY A 413 -14.08 -12.85 -1.04
CA GLY A 413 -13.54 -11.71 -0.31
C GLY A 413 -14.56 -10.59 -0.10
N ILE A 414 -14.23 -9.39 -0.57
CA ILE A 414 -15.06 -8.19 -0.34
C ILE A 414 -16.14 -7.96 -1.41
N THR A 415 -16.22 -8.80 -2.46
CA THR A 415 -17.11 -8.57 -3.63
C THR A 415 -18.53 -8.23 -3.20
N LYS A 416 -19.13 -9.06 -2.34
CA LYS A 416 -20.51 -8.87 -1.87
C LYS A 416 -20.65 -7.63 -1.00
N ALA A 417 -19.67 -7.34 -0.15
CA ALA A 417 -19.70 -6.21 0.77
C ALA A 417 -19.69 -4.86 0.05
N VAL A 418 -19.00 -4.78 -1.09
CA VAL A 418 -18.91 -3.55 -1.91
C VAL A 418 -19.84 -3.57 -3.12
N GLY A 419 -20.60 -4.64 -3.33
CA GLY A 419 -21.53 -4.78 -4.45
C GLY A 419 -20.85 -4.79 -5.82
N TRP A 420 -19.63 -5.32 -5.91
CA TRP A 420 -18.84 -5.36 -7.15
C TRP A 420 -19.49 -6.25 -8.22
N LYS A 421 -19.49 -5.80 -9.48
CA LYS A 421 -20.13 -6.49 -10.63
C LYS A 421 -19.21 -6.68 -11.84
N GLY A 422 -17.91 -6.41 -11.71
CA GLY A 422 -16.97 -6.34 -12.82
C GLY A 422 -16.82 -4.94 -13.41
N GLY A 423 -15.98 -4.80 -14.43
CA GLY A 423 -15.67 -3.55 -15.13
C GLY A 423 -14.17 -3.23 -15.18
N GLY A 424 -13.81 -2.17 -15.90
CA GLY A 424 -12.42 -1.68 -15.98
C GLY A 424 -11.45 -2.60 -16.71
N GLY A 425 -10.15 -2.39 -16.46
CA GLY A 425 -9.07 -3.17 -17.06
C GLY A 425 -7.69 -2.84 -16.47
N PHE A 426 -6.69 -3.60 -16.90
CA PHE A 426 -5.28 -3.36 -16.63
C PHE A 426 -4.42 -3.64 -17.86
N ARG A 427 -3.23 -3.07 -17.87
CA ARG A 427 -2.18 -3.35 -18.84
C ARG A 427 -1.10 -4.20 -18.21
N TYR A 428 -0.67 -5.22 -18.94
CA TYR A 428 0.39 -6.11 -18.54
C TYR A 428 1.71 -5.62 -19.13
N TYR A 429 2.76 -5.52 -18.30
CA TYR A 429 4.08 -5.07 -18.72
C TYR A 429 5.16 -6.07 -18.33
N HIS A 430 6.21 -6.13 -19.13
CA HIS A 430 7.50 -6.73 -18.79
C HIS A 430 8.58 -5.65 -18.72
N LEU A 431 9.61 -5.88 -17.91
CA LEU A 431 10.85 -5.11 -18.02
C LEU A 431 11.56 -5.44 -19.34
N ALA A 432 11.96 -4.42 -20.10
CA ALA A 432 12.85 -4.63 -21.23
C ALA A 432 14.19 -5.27 -20.78
N PRO A 433 14.86 -6.02 -21.67
CA PRO A 433 16.23 -6.49 -21.41
C PRO A 433 17.18 -5.30 -21.22
N SER A 434 18.37 -5.57 -20.70
CA SER A 434 19.37 -4.50 -20.47
C SER A 434 19.69 -3.83 -21.79
N LEU A 435 19.77 -2.50 -21.80
CA LEU A 435 20.11 -1.74 -23.00
C LEU A 435 21.46 -2.18 -23.56
N LEU A 436 22.41 -2.52 -22.68
CA LEU A 436 23.73 -2.98 -23.06
C LEU A 436 23.93 -4.46 -22.72
N GLU A 437 24.52 -5.19 -23.65
CA GLU A 437 24.97 -6.57 -23.46
C GLU A 437 26.44 -6.69 -23.87
N LYS A 438 27.12 -7.75 -23.39
CA LYS A 438 28.46 -8.08 -23.86
C LYS A 438 28.36 -8.95 -25.11
N ASP A 439 29.09 -8.56 -26.16
CA ASP A 439 29.27 -9.41 -27.32
C ASP A 439 30.17 -10.62 -27.02
N LYS A 440 30.36 -11.51 -28.00
CA LYS A 440 31.20 -12.72 -27.86
C LYS A 440 32.68 -12.44 -27.55
N TRP A 441 33.12 -11.19 -27.65
CA TRP A 441 34.48 -10.73 -27.35
C TRP A 441 34.54 -9.92 -26.05
N GLY A 442 33.43 -9.79 -25.33
CA GLY A 442 33.34 -9.08 -24.06
C GLY A 442 33.14 -7.56 -24.18
N ASN A 443 32.92 -7.02 -25.38
CA ASN A 443 32.67 -5.59 -25.57
C ASN A 443 31.20 -5.27 -25.30
N TRP A 444 30.95 -4.14 -24.65
CA TRP A 444 29.60 -3.63 -24.49
C TRP A 444 29.04 -3.12 -25.81
N VAL A 445 27.87 -3.61 -26.17
CA VAL A 445 27.11 -3.22 -27.36
C VAL A 445 25.64 -3.01 -26.99
N VAL A 446 24.91 -2.25 -27.81
CA VAL A 446 23.45 -2.13 -27.64
C VAL A 446 22.81 -3.49 -27.89
N ASN A 447 21.93 -3.90 -26.99
CA ASN A 447 21.22 -5.17 -27.07
C ASN A 447 20.38 -5.25 -28.34
N LYS A 448 20.47 -6.37 -29.06
CA LYS A 448 19.82 -6.57 -30.36
C LYS A 448 18.29 -6.56 -30.31
N ALA A 449 17.70 -6.74 -29.13
CA ALA A 449 16.26 -6.64 -28.93
C ALA A 449 15.74 -5.18 -29.03
N TYR A 450 16.62 -4.18 -28.95
CA TYR A 450 16.24 -2.79 -29.02
C TYR A 450 16.04 -2.33 -30.47
N ASN A 451 14.79 -1.97 -30.79
CA ASN A 451 14.49 -1.17 -31.97
C ASN A 451 14.80 0.33 -31.71
N PRO A 452 14.78 1.19 -32.74
CA PRO A 452 15.11 2.61 -32.59
C PRO A 452 14.25 3.36 -31.56
N ALA A 453 12.96 3.06 -31.46
CA ALA A 453 12.05 3.70 -30.50
C ALA A 453 12.37 3.30 -29.06
N MET A 454 12.62 2.00 -28.81
CA MET A 454 13.07 1.51 -27.51
C MET A 454 14.40 2.12 -27.10
N LEU A 455 15.34 2.22 -28.05
CA LEU A 455 16.66 2.83 -27.80
C LEU A 455 16.50 4.30 -27.40
N ALA A 456 15.71 5.06 -28.15
CA ALA A 456 15.41 6.46 -27.82
C ALA A 456 14.78 6.59 -26.43
N GLN A 457 13.78 5.78 -26.12
CA GLN A 457 13.09 5.80 -24.82
C GLN A 457 14.04 5.46 -23.66
N ALA A 458 14.87 4.42 -23.79
CA ALA A 458 15.81 4.01 -22.75
C ALA A 458 16.90 5.07 -22.53
N VAL A 459 17.39 5.68 -23.60
CA VAL A 459 18.39 6.75 -23.53
C VAL A 459 17.79 8.03 -22.95
N CYS A 460 16.54 8.36 -23.26
CA CYS A 460 15.82 9.46 -22.60
C CYS A 460 15.81 9.24 -21.08
N LYS A 461 15.43 8.05 -20.62
CA LYS A 461 15.46 7.68 -19.19
C LYS A 461 16.83 7.84 -18.55
N LEU A 462 17.89 7.41 -19.23
CA LEU A 462 19.27 7.47 -18.73
C LEU A 462 19.82 8.90 -18.62
N GLU A 463 19.45 9.77 -19.56
CA GLU A 463 19.91 11.16 -19.60
C GLU A 463 18.96 12.14 -18.89
N GLY A 464 17.83 11.66 -18.33
CA GLY A 464 16.88 12.48 -17.57
C GLY A 464 15.88 13.26 -18.44
N PHE A 465 15.65 12.82 -19.68
CA PHE A 465 14.66 13.38 -20.60
C PHE A 465 13.34 12.61 -20.53
N THR A 466 12.23 13.32 -20.68
CA THR A 466 10.90 12.74 -20.91
C THR A 466 10.82 12.25 -22.34
N TYR A 467 10.53 10.96 -22.54
CA TYR A 467 10.30 10.40 -23.87
C TYR A 467 8.90 10.77 -24.35
N GLU A 468 8.84 11.60 -25.38
CA GLU A 468 7.62 12.11 -25.98
C GLU A 468 7.95 12.49 -27.44
N PRO A 469 7.98 11.51 -28.35
CA PRO A 469 8.37 11.76 -29.73
C PRO A 469 7.34 12.62 -30.46
N SER A 470 7.83 13.59 -31.23
CA SER A 470 7.00 14.46 -32.07
C SER A 470 6.50 13.73 -33.32
N ASP A 471 5.22 13.89 -33.63
CA ASP A 471 4.61 13.36 -34.86
C ASP A 471 5.09 14.07 -36.14
N SER A 472 5.72 15.23 -36.01
CA SER A 472 6.11 16.09 -37.14
C SER A 472 7.60 16.37 -37.24
N VAL A 473 8.34 16.29 -36.13
CA VAL A 473 9.77 16.61 -36.07
C VAL A 473 10.57 15.36 -35.67
N TYR A 474 11.21 14.72 -36.64
CA TYR A 474 11.84 13.40 -36.48
C TYR A 474 12.92 13.34 -35.39
N TRP A 475 13.63 14.45 -35.14
CA TRP A 475 14.70 14.52 -34.14
C TRP A 475 14.20 14.86 -32.73
N GLN A 476 12.96 15.34 -32.59
CA GLN A 476 12.35 15.59 -31.28
C GLN A 476 11.78 14.28 -30.72
N GLN A 477 12.64 13.45 -30.13
CA GLN A 477 12.22 12.17 -29.54
C GLN A 477 11.87 12.28 -28.05
N GLY A 478 12.30 13.36 -27.40
CA GLY A 478 12.02 13.67 -26.01
C GLY A 478 12.57 15.03 -25.61
N HIS A 479 12.25 15.46 -24.39
CA HIS A 479 12.62 16.79 -23.88
C HIS A 479 12.93 16.78 -22.37
N SER A 480 13.80 17.67 -21.93
CA SER A 480 14.06 17.95 -20.50
C SER A 480 13.40 19.27 -20.06
N THR A 481 13.26 20.21 -21.01
CA THR A 481 12.58 21.50 -20.88
C THR A 481 11.92 21.84 -22.22
N GLU A 482 11.14 22.92 -22.28
CA GLU A 482 10.53 23.42 -23.52
C GLU A 482 11.51 23.72 -24.68
N ARG A 483 12.81 23.89 -24.38
CA ARG A 483 13.84 24.25 -25.37
C ARG A 483 14.96 23.22 -25.48
N ASP A 484 14.96 22.17 -24.66
CA ASP A 484 16.04 21.18 -24.63
C ASP A 484 15.54 19.79 -25.00
N PHE A 485 16.05 19.26 -26.10
CA PHE A 485 15.55 18.05 -26.76
C PHE A 485 16.63 16.96 -26.87
N ILE A 486 16.20 15.74 -27.18
CA ILE A 486 17.11 14.61 -27.40
C ILE A 486 16.79 13.89 -28.72
N TYR A 487 17.84 13.56 -29.46
CA TYR A 487 17.79 12.74 -30.67
C TYR A 487 18.75 11.56 -30.55
N VAL A 488 18.21 10.35 -30.68
CA VAL A 488 18.95 9.10 -30.62
C VAL A 488 18.83 8.39 -31.95
N THR A 489 19.98 8.04 -32.53
CA THR A 489 20.05 7.37 -33.83
C THR A 489 21.02 6.21 -33.81
N THR A 490 20.72 5.17 -34.59
CA THR A 490 21.62 4.04 -34.85
C THR A 490 22.56 4.30 -36.03
N GLN A 491 22.40 5.43 -36.71
CA GLN A 491 23.23 5.82 -37.85
C GLN A 491 24.45 6.64 -37.42
N ASN A 492 25.53 6.54 -38.19
CA ASN A 492 26.66 7.44 -38.02
C ASN A 492 26.34 8.79 -38.65
N LEU A 493 26.78 9.89 -38.01
CA LEU A 493 26.51 11.25 -38.49
C LEU A 493 27.74 11.89 -39.14
N SER A 494 27.59 12.39 -40.36
CA SER A 494 28.60 13.16 -41.07
C SER A 494 28.64 14.63 -40.62
N HIS A 495 29.65 15.37 -41.07
CA HIS A 495 29.76 16.80 -40.80
C HIS A 495 28.55 17.57 -41.36
N ASP A 496 28.15 17.26 -42.58
CA ASP A 496 27.05 17.93 -43.28
C ASP A 496 25.70 17.62 -42.64
N GLN A 497 25.51 16.37 -42.18
CA GLN A 497 24.29 15.99 -41.44
C GLN A 497 24.19 16.72 -40.10
N LEU A 498 25.31 16.87 -39.38
CA LEU A 498 25.33 17.63 -38.13
C LEU A 498 25.09 19.13 -38.36
N GLN A 499 25.58 19.70 -39.47
CA GLN A 499 25.30 21.09 -39.83
C GLN A 499 23.81 21.29 -40.14
N ALA A 500 23.24 20.44 -41.01
CA ALA A 500 21.82 20.52 -41.35
C ALA A 500 20.93 20.36 -40.09
N LEU A 501 21.28 19.43 -39.20
CA LEU A 501 20.57 19.25 -37.94
C LEU A 501 20.68 20.49 -37.03
N SER A 502 21.86 21.11 -36.93
CA SER A 502 22.08 22.34 -36.17
C SER A 502 21.21 23.48 -36.71
N ASP A 503 21.11 23.61 -38.03
CA ASP A 503 20.28 24.63 -38.69
C ASP A 503 18.78 24.37 -38.45
N GLU A 504 18.32 23.11 -38.52
CA GLU A 504 16.93 22.72 -38.23
C GLU A 504 16.52 22.94 -36.76
N VAL A 505 17.44 22.69 -35.82
CA VAL A 505 17.23 22.96 -34.39
C VAL A 505 17.18 24.47 -34.13
N GLY A 506 17.97 25.26 -34.85
CA GLY A 506 18.00 26.72 -34.70
C GLY A 506 18.62 27.18 -33.37
N GLU A 507 18.71 28.49 -33.19
CA GLU A 507 19.51 29.10 -32.11
C GLU A 507 18.84 29.09 -30.74
N GLU A 508 17.50 29.00 -30.69
CA GLU A 508 16.70 29.10 -29.45
C GLU A 508 16.51 27.76 -28.72
N ARG A 509 17.00 26.66 -29.30
CA ARG A 509 16.83 25.29 -28.79
C ARG A 509 18.17 24.60 -28.67
N SER A 510 18.28 23.65 -27.74
CA SER A 510 19.41 22.73 -27.63
C SER A 510 18.98 21.31 -27.97
N LEU A 511 19.91 20.54 -28.55
CA LEU A 511 19.69 19.14 -28.90
C LEU A 511 20.86 18.26 -28.42
N LEU A 512 20.56 17.31 -27.55
CA LEU A 512 21.45 16.21 -27.20
C LEU A 512 21.33 15.11 -28.27
N VAL A 513 22.40 14.90 -29.04
CA VAL A 513 22.46 13.88 -30.09
C VAL A 513 23.28 12.68 -29.62
N LEU A 514 22.68 11.49 -29.62
CA LEU A 514 23.38 10.25 -29.34
C LEU A 514 23.42 9.33 -30.57
N CYS A 515 24.63 8.96 -30.99
CA CYS A 515 24.87 8.12 -32.16
C CYS A 515 26.06 7.16 -31.92
N PRO A 516 26.27 6.11 -32.74
CA PRO A 516 27.41 5.20 -32.56
C PRO A 516 28.75 5.88 -32.89
N ALA A 517 28.79 6.65 -33.97
CA ALA A 517 29.93 7.46 -34.36
C ALA A 517 29.52 8.71 -35.14
N PHE A 518 30.39 9.72 -35.12
CA PHE A 518 30.21 10.95 -35.90
C PHE A 518 31.55 11.48 -36.40
N ARG A 519 31.51 12.27 -37.48
CA ARG A 519 32.66 13.00 -38.05
C ARG A 519 32.43 14.51 -37.93
N GLY A 520 33.24 15.17 -37.12
CA GLY A 520 33.15 16.62 -36.87
C GLY A 520 33.76 16.98 -35.52
N LYS A 521 34.03 18.27 -35.29
CA LYS A 521 34.42 18.76 -33.96
C LYS A 521 33.14 19.00 -33.14
N PRO A 522 32.97 18.37 -31.96
CA PRO A 522 31.77 18.53 -31.14
C PRO A 522 31.46 20.00 -30.82
N ASP A 523 32.50 20.77 -30.54
CA ASP A 523 32.39 22.18 -30.12
C ASP A 523 32.09 23.15 -31.27
N LYS A 524 31.88 22.65 -32.50
CA LYS A 524 31.59 23.50 -33.66
C LYS A 524 30.14 24.01 -33.66
N TYR A 525 29.22 23.34 -32.99
CA TYR A 525 27.79 23.62 -33.05
C TYR A 525 27.31 24.10 -31.67
N PRO A 526 26.92 25.37 -31.50
CA PRO A 526 26.59 25.93 -30.18
C PRO A 526 25.31 25.33 -29.59
N ASN A 527 24.40 24.82 -30.44
CA ASN A 527 23.10 24.27 -30.06
C ASN A 527 23.07 22.72 -30.05
N LEU A 528 24.15 22.03 -30.45
CA LEU A 528 24.20 20.57 -30.44
C LEU A 528 25.21 20.04 -29.42
N THR A 529 24.81 19.05 -28.63
CA THR A 529 25.72 18.23 -27.83
C THR A 529 25.75 16.82 -28.41
N VAL A 530 26.85 16.42 -29.08
CA VAL A 530 26.95 15.10 -29.74
C VAL A 530 27.77 14.13 -28.89
N LYS A 531 27.17 13.00 -28.49
CA LYS A 531 27.79 11.97 -27.65
C LYS A 531 27.72 10.58 -28.31
N LYS A 532 28.69 9.70 -27.98
CA LYS A 532 28.78 8.33 -28.54
C LYS A 532 28.13 7.29 -27.63
N ILE A 533 27.27 6.41 -28.17
CA ILE A 533 26.76 5.20 -27.47
C ILE A 533 27.56 3.98 -27.96
N PRO A 534 27.91 3.01 -27.09
CA PRO A 534 27.52 2.90 -25.67
C PRO A 534 28.43 3.68 -24.70
N LYS A 535 29.58 4.18 -25.16
CA LYS A 535 30.64 4.75 -24.30
C LYS A 535 30.13 5.80 -23.29
N THR A 536 29.20 6.65 -23.69
CA THR A 536 28.67 7.74 -22.85
C THR A 536 27.78 7.23 -21.73
N VAL A 537 27.04 6.14 -21.96
CA VAL A 537 26.07 5.63 -20.98
C VAL A 537 26.70 4.59 -20.06
N LEU A 538 27.84 3.98 -20.42
CA LEU A 538 28.48 2.88 -19.67
C LEU A 538 28.61 3.12 -18.15
N SER A 539 28.93 4.34 -17.71
CA SER A 539 29.14 4.66 -16.29
C SER A 539 27.87 5.01 -15.51
N ARG A 540 26.71 5.09 -16.20
CA ARG A 540 25.44 5.53 -15.62
C ARG A 540 24.83 4.51 -14.66
N CYS A 541 24.96 3.22 -14.97
CA CYS A 541 24.41 2.14 -14.18
C CYS A 541 25.23 0.85 -14.32
N GLU A 542 24.86 -0.15 -13.53
CA GLU A 542 25.26 -1.54 -13.71
C GLU A 542 24.42 -2.14 -14.84
N TRP A 543 25.08 -2.85 -15.77
CA TRP A 543 24.46 -3.39 -16.98
C TRP A 543 24.38 -4.91 -16.91
N GLY A 544 23.37 -5.48 -17.57
CA GLY A 544 23.18 -6.93 -17.65
C GLY A 544 22.78 -7.61 -16.34
N HIS A 545 22.28 -6.85 -15.37
CA HIS A 545 21.76 -7.38 -14.11
C HIS A 545 20.23 -7.36 -14.16
N ASP A 546 19.61 -8.54 -14.26
CA ASP A 546 18.15 -8.69 -14.43
C ASP A 546 17.43 -9.18 -13.18
N ASP A 547 18.18 -9.63 -12.16
CA ASP A 547 17.61 -10.24 -10.95
C ASP A 547 18.30 -9.71 -9.69
N TYR A 548 17.64 -8.80 -8.98
CA TYR A 548 18.05 -8.31 -7.65
C TYR A 548 17.27 -9.03 -6.53
N SER A 549 16.71 -10.20 -6.85
CA SER A 549 16.13 -11.13 -5.89
C SER A 549 17.18 -12.12 -5.38
N LEU A 550 16.86 -12.78 -4.27
CA LEU A 550 17.81 -13.61 -3.54
C LEU A 550 17.83 -15.02 -4.14
N LYS A 551 18.97 -15.38 -4.73
CA LYS A 551 19.41 -16.77 -4.81
C LYS A 551 20.74 -16.86 -4.08
N ILE A 552 20.90 -17.89 -3.23
CA ILE A 552 22.15 -18.19 -2.52
C ILE A 552 23.34 -18.27 -3.49
N GLU A 553 23.10 -18.66 -4.75
CA GLU A 553 24.09 -18.74 -5.82
C GLU A 553 24.71 -17.39 -6.22
N ASN A 554 24.02 -16.26 -5.95
CA ASN A 554 24.43 -14.92 -6.35
C ASN A 554 25.18 -14.14 -5.25
N LEU A 555 25.44 -14.75 -4.09
CA LEU A 555 26.16 -14.10 -3.01
C LEU A 555 27.68 -14.16 -3.24
N PRO A 556 28.41 -13.03 -3.12
CA PRO A 556 29.87 -13.07 -3.12
C PRO A 556 30.34 -13.93 -1.94
N LYS A 557 31.15 -14.96 -2.23
CA LYS A 557 31.77 -15.78 -1.20
C LYS A 557 32.57 -14.87 -0.27
N ALA A 558 32.37 -15.01 1.04
CA ALA A 558 33.16 -14.29 2.02
C ALA A 558 34.65 -14.52 1.75
N PRO A 559 35.52 -13.50 1.84
CA PRO A 559 36.95 -13.70 1.74
C PRO A 559 37.38 -14.68 2.83
N ILE A 560 38.17 -15.69 2.44
CA ILE A 560 38.67 -16.71 3.36
C ILE A 560 39.44 -15.98 4.47
N PRO A 561 39.10 -16.21 5.76
CA PRO A 561 39.85 -15.62 6.86
C PRO A 561 41.33 -15.99 6.73
N SER A 562 42.22 -15.01 6.92
CA SER A 562 43.67 -15.14 6.71
C SER A 562 44.38 -16.20 7.56
N GLY A 563 43.66 -16.96 8.40
CA GLY A 563 44.17 -18.10 9.17
C GLY A 563 43.81 -19.48 8.62
N GLN A 564 43.06 -19.60 7.50
CA GLN A 564 42.72 -20.90 6.89
C GLN A 564 43.58 -21.29 5.67
N MET A 565 44.52 -20.43 5.24
CA MET A 565 45.50 -20.81 4.20
C MET A 565 46.67 -21.65 4.74
N GLU A 566 46.92 -21.68 6.05
CA GLU A 566 48.01 -22.49 6.64
C GLU A 566 47.63 -23.96 6.83
N LEU A 567 46.35 -24.29 6.96
CA LEU A 567 45.87 -25.68 7.15
C LEU A 567 45.71 -26.48 5.84
N LEU A 568 45.82 -25.84 4.68
CA LEU A 568 45.74 -26.49 3.36
C LEU A 568 47.11 -26.71 2.70
N GLY A 569 48.20 -26.31 3.37
CA GLY A 569 49.57 -26.40 2.85
C GLY A 569 50.38 -27.62 3.30
N GLU A 570 49.94 -28.37 4.31
CA GLU A 570 50.74 -29.46 4.90
C GLU A 570 50.40 -30.88 4.39
N GLU A 571 49.29 -31.09 3.68
CA GLU A 571 48.94 -32.42 3.12
C GLU A 571 49.54 -32.74 1.74
N ALA A 572 50.42 -31.87 1.20
CA ALA A 572 51.05 -32.08 -0.11
C ALA A 572 52.55 -32.45 -0.04
N LYS A 573 52.99 -33.11 1.04
CA LYS A 573 54.30 -33.76 1.12
C LYS A 573 54.24 -35.09 1.89
N SER A 574 53.73 -36.13 1.22
CA SER A 574 54.13 -37.53 1.47
C SER A 574 54.07 -38.32 0.18
#